data_AF-A0A511RHN4-F1
#
_entry.id   AF-A0A511RHN4-F1
#
_cell.length_a   1.000
_cell.length_b   1.000
_cell.length_c   1.000
_cell.angle_alpha   90.00
_cell.angle_beta   90.00
_cell.angle_gamma   90.00
#
_symmetry.space_group_name_H-M   'P 1'
#
loop_
_entity.id
_entity.type
_entity.pdbx_description
1 polymer ?
#
loop_
_entity_poly.entity_id
_entity_poly.type
_entity_poly.pdbx_seq_one_letter_code
_entity_poly.pdbx_strand_id
1 'polypeptide(L)'
;MFFYEYLFVRASLVYLIYTALLGFLFYLEPGWMAYLRSSHVHAGLVGFFLNMVFGVAYWMMPRPGQLKQPGLEAATFYALNSGLVLRLVFEPFALAQRSEALQALLVLGALLQFAAVLLFAYAMQRRVVTNEMLWKLRKMREARQNHGDTPED
;
A
#
# COMPACT_ATOMS: atom_id res chain seq x y z
N MET A 1 1.69 15.31 -3.73
CA MET A 1 1.64 13.84 -3.84
C MET A 1 2.69 13.43 -4.86
N PHE A 2 3.57 12.49 -4.52
CA PHE A 2 4.57 11.91 -5.42
C PHE A 2 3.97 10.77 -6.23
N PHE A 3 4.75 10.24 -7.18
CA PHE A 3 4.28 9.26 -8.16
C PHE A 3 3.66 8.00 -7.53
N TYR A 4 4.35 7.35 -6.59
CA TYR A 4 3.85 6.10 -5.98
C TYR A 4 2.64 6.33 -5.06
N GLU A 5 2.62 7.43 -4.31
CA GLU A 5 1.47 7.84 -3.52
C GLU A 5 0.22 7.96 -4.42
N TYR A 6 0.36 8.61 -5.59
CA TYR A 6 -0.69 8.71 -6.59
C TYR A 6 -1.12 7.35 -7.14
N LEU A 7 -0.16 6.46 -7.45
CA LEU A 7 -0.47 5.11 -7.94
C LEU A 7 -1.26 4.29 -6.92
N PHE A 8 -0.89 4.33 -5.64
CA PHE A 8 -1.63 3.67 -4.56
C PHE A 8 -3.10 4.11 -4.55
N VAL A 9 -3.36 5.42 -4.58
CA VAL A 9 -4.73 5.94 -4.56
C VAL A 9 -5.50 5.65 -5.85
N ARG A 10 -4.84 5.68 -7.02
CA ARG A 10 -5.49 5.27 -8.27
C ARG A 10 -5.85 3.78 -8.27
N ALA A 11 -4.92 2.92 -7.84
CA ALA A 11 -5.14 1.49 -7.73
C ALA A 11 -6.28 1.17 -6.76
N SER A 12 -6.34 1.86 -5.60
CA SER A 12 -7.39 1.64 -4.62
C SER A 12 -8.79 1.91 -5.18
N LEU A 13 -8.95 3.00 -5.95
CA LEU A 13 -10.23 3.32 -6.60
C LEU A 13 -10.61 2.29 -7.67
N VAL A 14 -9.65 1.77 -8.43
CA VAL A 14 -9.90 0.69 -9.39
C VAL A 14 -10.37 -0.57 -8.67
N TYR A 15 -9.70 -0.97 -7.59
CA TYR A 15 -10.09 -2.13 -6.81
C TYR A 15 -11.43 -1.94 -6.08
N LEU A 16 -11.77 -0.71 -5.68
CA LEU A 16 -13.07 -0.38 -5.10
C LEU A 16 -14.20 -0.66 -6.10
N ILE A 17 -14.05 -0.18 -7.34
CA ILE A 17 -15.01 -0.43 -8.41
C ILE A 17 -15.08 -1.93 -8.69
N TYR A 18 -13.93 -2.60 -8.82
CA TYR A 18 -13.87 -4.05 -9.06
C TYR A 18 -14.60 -4.85 -7.98
N THR A 19 -14.32 -4.58 -6.70
CA THR A 19 -14.97 -5.32 -5.60
C THR A 19 -16.47 -5.02 -5.52
N ALA A 20 -16.90 -3.77 -5.78
CA ALA A 20 -18.31 -3.40 -5.82
C ALA A 20 -19.05 -4.14 -6.95
N LEU A 21 -18.45 -4.25 -8.13
CA LEU A 21 -19.01 -5.01 -9.26
C LEU A 21 -19.14 -6.50 -8.92
N LEU A 22 -18.14 -7.11 -8.25
CA LEU A 22 -18.25 -8.50 -7.79
C LEU A 22 -19.35 -8.67 -6.74
N GLY A 23 -19.47 -7.74 -5.79
CA GLY A 23 -20.54 -7.75 -4.79
C GLY A 23 -21.92 -7.67 -5.43
N PHE A 24 -22.09 -6.81 -6.44
CA PHE A 24 -23.31 -6.71 -7.23
C PHE A 24 -23.59 -8.00 -8.03
N LEU A 25 -22.58 -8.57 -8.68
CA LEU A 25 -22.69 -9.83 -9.42
C LEU A 25 -23.24 -10.96 -8.54
N PHE A 26 -22.86 -11.02 -7.28
CA PHE A 26 -23.36 -12.07 -6.36
C PHE A 26 -24.86 -12.03 -6.11
N TYR A 27 -25.52 -10.87 -6.29
CA TYR A 27 -26.96 -10.77 -6.21
C TYR A 27 -27.66 -11.20 -7.51
N LEU A 28 -27.01 -10.97 -8.66
CA LEU A 28 -27.55 -11.40 -9.96
C LEU A 28 -27.35 -12.90 -10.18
N GLU A 29 -26.16 -13.40 -9.84
CA GLU A 29 -25.73 -14.77 -10.11
C GLU A 29 -25.01 -15.37 -8.89
N PRO A 30 -25.78 -15.82 -7.87
CA PRO A 30 -25.21 -16.30 -6.60
C PRO A 30 -24.21 -17.47 -6.75
N GLY A 31 -24.28 -18.24 -7.83
CA GLY A 31 -23.37 -19.36 -8.12
C GLY A 31 -21.90 -18.95 -8.21
N TRP A 32 -21.60 -17.71 -8.63
CA TRP A 32 -20.22 -17.20 -8.69
C TRP A 32 -19.59 -16.95 -7.32
N MET A 33 -20.41 -16.86 -6.27
CA MET A 33 -19.92 -16.59 -4.92
C MET A 33 -18.95 -17.69 -4.44
N ALA A 34 -19.14 -18.95 -4.85
CA ALA A 34 -18.26 -20.06 -4.48
C ALA A 34 -16.80 -19.86 -4.96
N TYR A 35 -16.60 -19.15 -6.07
CA TYR A 35 -15.29 -18.99 -6.70
C TYR A 35 -14.67 -17.61 -6.47
N LEU A 36 -15.50 -16.56 -6.39
CA LEU A 36 -15.03 -15.18 -6.38
C LEU A 36 -15.18 -14.49 -5.02
N ARG A 37 -15.78 -15.13 -4.01
CA ARG A 37 -15.93 -14.52 -2.66
C ARG A 37 -14.61 -14.08 -2.08
N SER A 38 -13.58 -14.93 -2.15
CA SER A 38 -12.26 -14.56 -1.63
C SER A 38 -11.64 -13.40 -2.41
N SER A 39 -11.78 -13.41 -3.74
CA SER A 39 -11.33 -12.32 -4.62
C SER A 39 -12.03 -11.00 -4.31
N HIS A 40 -13.34 -11.02 -4.06
CA HIS A 40 -14.12 -9.84 -3.64
C HIS A 40 -13.57 -9.27 -2.33
N VAL A 41 -13.37 -10.11 -1.31
CA VAL A 41 -12.86 -9.68 0.01
C VAL A 41 -11.44 -9.13 -0.10
N HIS A 42 -10.53 -9.80 -0.81
CA HIS A 42 -9.15 -9.33 -0.96
C HIS A 42 -9.07 -8.07 -1.81
N ALA A 43 -9.87 -7.94 -2.87
CA ALA A 43 -9.94 -6.70 -3.63
C ALA A 43 -10.47 -5.53 -2.79
N GLY A 44 -11.44 -5.76 -1.90
CA GLY A 44 -11.95 -4.71 -1.01
C GLY A 44 -10.97 -4.33 0.10
N LEU A 45 -10.42 -5.32 0.80
CA LEU A 45 -9.55 -5.06 1.94
C LEU A 45 -8.11 -4.70 1.52
N VAL A 46 -7.48 -5.50 0.67
CA VAL A 46 -6.09 -5.27 0.26
C VAL A 46 -6.05 -4.31 -0.93
N GLY A 47 -6.88 -4.55 -1.93
CA GLY A 47 -6.92 -3.76 -3.16
C GLY A 47 -7.37 -2.33 -2.90
N PHE A 48 -8.53 -2.12 -2.29
CA PHE A 48 -9.03 -0.79 -2.00
C PHE A 48 -8.45 -0.26 -0.68
N PHE A 49 -8.81 -0.87 0.45
CA PHE A 49 -8.57 -0.25 1.75
C PHE A 49 -7.07 -0.08 2.07
N LEU A 50 -6.25 -1.13 1.95
CA LEU A 50 -4.82 -1.01 2.24
C LEU A 50 -4.07 -0.12 1.25
N ASN A 51 -4.34 -0.21 -0.06
CA ASN A 51 -3.72 0.74 -1.01
C ASN A 51 -4.09 2.19 -0.66
N MET A 52 -5.35 2.46 -0.29
CA MET A 52 -5.79 3.80 0.13
C MET A 52 -5.04 4.26 1.38
N VAL A 53 -5.00 3.42 2.43
CA VAL A 53 -4.30 3.73 3.68
C VAL A 53 -2.81 3.97 3.43
N PHE A 54 -2.15 3.10 2.65
CA PHE A 54 -0.72 3.22 2.39
C PHE A 54 -0.41 4.47 1.56
N GLY A 55 -1.15 4.72 0.48
CA GLY A 55 -0.98 5.90 -0.36
C GLY A 55 -1.18 7.20 0.41
N VAL A 56 -2.26 7.29 1.20
CA VAL A 56 -2.56 8.47 2.01
C VAL A 56 -1.54 8.64 3.13
N ALA A 57 -1.10 7.57 3.80
CA ALA A 57 -0.08 7.66 4.84
C ALA A 57 1.26 8.14 4.28
N TYR A 58 1.72 7.61 3.13
CA TYR A 58 2.94 8.10 2.48
C TYR A 58 2.83 9.57 2.04
N TRP A 59 1.64 10.01 1.66
CA TRP A 59 1.38 11.39 1.24
C TRP A 59 1.29 12.37 2.43
N MET A 60 0.47 12.08 3.43
CA MET A 60 0.09 13.02 4.50
C MET A 60 0.99 12.95 5.74
N MET A 61 1.61 11.80 6.04
CA MET A 61 2.44 11.69 7.24
C MET A 61 3.61 12.67 7.18
N PRO A 62 3.94 13.34 8.31
CA PRO A 62 5.09 14.23 8.38
C PRO A 62 6.37 13.54 7.90
N ARG A 63 7.28 14.35 7.32
CA ARG A 63 8.59 13.91 6.86
C ARG A 63 9.68 14.56 7.71
N PRO A 64 9.99 14.00 8.88
CA PRO A 64 11.07 14.51 9.73
C PRO A 64 12.35 14.63 8.91
N GLY A 65 13.03 15.76 8.96
CA GLY A 65 14.26 15.92 8.20
C GLY A 65 14.10 15.98 6.67
N GLN A 66 12.88 16.18 6.13
CA GLN A 66 12.61 16.01 4.68
C GLN A 66 12.89 14.58 4.16
N LEU A 67 12.79 13.57 5.03
CA LEU A 67 13.04 12.17 4.68
C LEU A 67 12.11 11.73 3.53
N LYS A 68 12.70 11.44 2.37
CA LYS A 68 12.03 10.82 1.22
C LYS A 68 12.36 9.33 1.21
N GLN A 69 11.39 8.49 0.85
CA GLN A 69 11.56 7.04 0.84
C GLN A 69 11.06 6.40 -0.47
N PRO A 70 11.41 6.93 -1.66
CA PRO A 70 10.83 6.49 -2.93
C PRO A 70 11.06 5.00 -3.21
N GLY A 71 12.20 4.44 -2.77
CA GLY A 71 12.47 3.00 -2.90
C GLY A 71 11.55 2.14 -2.04
N LEU A 72 11.23 2.56 -0.81
CA LEU A 72 10.29 1.83 0.05
C LEU A 72 8.85 1.97 -0.45
N GLU A 73 8.47 3.17 -0.91
CA GLU A 73 7.18 3.43 -1.54
C GLU A 73 6.97 2.52 -2.77
N ALA A 74 7.96 2.46 -3.66
CA ALA A 74 7.95 1.60 -4.84
C ALA A 74 7.86 0.11 -4.48
N ALA A 75 8.77 -0.37 -3.61
CA ALA A 75 8.82 -1.78 -3.22
C ALA A 75 7.52 -2.22 -2.55
N THR A 76 6.94 -1.37 -1.69
CA THR A 76 5.66 -1.64 -1.04
C THR A 76 4.53 -1.70 -2.07
N PHE A 77 4.49 -0.75 -3.02
CA PHE A 77 3.45 -0.71 -4.05
C PHE A 77 3.47 -1.97 -4.92
N TYR A 78 4.65 -2.32 -5.45
CA TYR A 78 4.80 -3.47 -6.33
C TYR A 78 4.51 -4.76 -5.58
N ALA A 79 5.09 -4.97 -4.39
CA ALA A 79 4.87 -6.19 -3.62
C ALA A 79 3.38 -6.38 -3.24
N LEU A 80 2.69 -5.31 -2.82
CA LEU A 80 1.28 -5.38 -2.46
C LEU A 80 0.41 -5.74 -3.68
N ASN A 81 0.58 -5.02 -4.78
CA ASN A 81 -0.29 -5.15 -5.95
C ASN A 81 0.05 -6.39 -6.79
N SER A 82 1.32 -6.78 -6.93
CA SER A 82 1.66 -8.03 -7.62
C SER A 82 1.14 -9.24 -6.85
N GLY A 83 1.28 -9.24 -5.51
CA GLY A 83 0.75 -10.31 -4.67
C GLY A 83 -0.78 -10.40 -4.73
N LEU A 84 -1.46 -9.26 -4.78
CA LEU A 84 -2.90 -9.19 -4.98
C LEU A 84 -3.33 -9.70 -6.36
N VAL A 85 -2.67 -9.28 -7.44
CA VAL A 85 -3.00 -9.75 -8.79
C VAL A 85 -2.84 -11.26 -8.90
N LEU A 86 -1.75 -11.83 -8.37
CA LEU A 86 -1.58 -13.29 -8.33
C LEU A 86 -2.77 -13.97 -7.64
N ARG A 87 -3.21 -13.43 -6.49
CA ARG A 87 -4.36 -13.98 -5.77
C ARG A 87 -5.67 -13.85 -6.56
N LEU A 88 -5.99 -12.66 -7.04
CA LEU A 88 -7.24 -12.41 -7.77
C LEU A 88 -7.35 -13.25 -9.06
N VAL A 89 -6.24 -13.49 -9.74
CA VAL A 89 -6.21 -14.30 -10.96
C VAL A 89 -6.26 -15.78 -10.64
N PHE A 90 -5.39 -16.28 -9.75
CA PHE A 90 -5.19 -17.73 -9.61
C PHE A 90 -6.08 -18.41 -8.58
N GLU A 91 -6.65 -17.68 -7.62
CA GLU A 91 -7.48 -18.26 -6.56
C GLU A 91 -8.77 -18.91 -7.07
N PRO A 92 -9.53 -18.32 -8.01
CA PRO A 92 -10.72 -18.97 -8.56
C PRO A 92 -10.39 -20.31 -9.23
N PHE A 93 -9.25 -20.39 -9.93
CA PHE A 93 -8.77 -21.64 -10.54
C PHE A 93 -8.29 -22.64 -9.49
N ALA A 94 -7.62 -22.19 -8.43
CA ALA A 94 -7.15 -23.06 -7.35
C ALA A 94 -8.31 -23.70 -6.58
N LEU A 95 -9.46 -23.03 -6.53
CA LEU A 95 -10.71 -23.57 -5.97
C LEU A 95 -11.40 -24.55 -6.92
N ALA A 96 -11.33 -24.32 -8.22
CA ALA A 96 -11.92 -25.20 -9.23
C ALA A 96 -11.11 -26.48 -9.46
N GLN A 97 -9.79 -26.43 -9.31
CA GLN A 97 -8.89 -27.55 -9.51
C GLN A 97 -7.80 -27.63 -8.43
N ARG A 98 -7.55 -28.84 -7.94
CA ARG A 98 -6.46 -29.09 -6.98
C ARG A 98 -5.14 -29.18 -7.73
N SER A 99 -4.36 -28.10 -7.73
CA SER A 99 -3.04 -28.01 -8.39
C SER A 99 -1.99 -27.43 -7.45
N GLU A 100 -0.87 -28.14 -7.29
CA GLU A 100 0.26 -27.67 -6.47
C GLU A 100 0.87 -26.38 -7.02
N ALA A 101 0.95 -26.24 -8.35
CA ALA A 101 1.45 -25.04 -8.99
C ALA A 101 0.59 -23.81 -8.67
N LEU A 102 -0.75 -23.95 -8.68
CA LEU A 102 -1.65 -22.86 -8.29
C LEU A 102 -1.51 -22.50 -6.81
N GLN A 103 -1.37 -23.50 -5.94
CA GLN A 103 -1.13 -23.25 -4.52
C GLN A 103 0.20 -22.51 -4.28
N ALA A 104 1.27 -22.89 -4.97
CA ALA A 104 2.56 -22.20 -4.89
C ALA A 104 2.45 -20.73 -5.33
N LEU A 105 1.69 -20.42 -6.38
CA LEU A 105 1.43 -19.05 -6.81
C LEU A 105 0.65 -18.24 -5.76
N LEU A 106 -0.31 -18.86 -5.08
CA LEU A 106 -1.05 -18.21 -3.99
C LEU A 106 -0.20 -17.96 -2.75
N VAL A 107 0.73 -18.88 -2.43
CA VAL A 107 1.72 -18.70 -1.36
C VAL A 107 2.68 -17.56 -1.70
N LEU A 108 3.18 -17.51 -2.94
CA LEU A 108 4.01 -16.40 -3.41
C LEU A 108 3.25 -15.06 -3.30
N GLY A 109 1.98 -15.04 -3.71
CA GLY A 109 1.13 -13.84 -3.56
C GLY A 109 0.98 -13.40 -2.10
N ALA A 110 0.80 -14.36 -1.18
CA ALA A 110 0.72 -14.09 0.25
C ALA A 110 2.04 -13.52 0.80
N LEU A 111 3.19 -14.10 0.43
CA LEU A 111 4.51 -13.66 0.85
C LEU A 111 4.79 -12.23 0.37
N LEU A 112 4.41 -11.90 -0.86
CA LEU A 112 4.56 -10.55 -1.41
C LEU A 112 3.71 -9.52 -0.66
N GLN A 113 2.45 -9.84 -0.36
CA GLN A 113 1.58 -8.96 0.44
C GLN A 113 2.10 -8.80 1.88
N PHE A 114 2.57 -9.88 2.49
CA PHE A 114 3.17 -9.83 3.82
C PHE A 114 4.44 -8.96 3.83
N ALA A 115 5.32 -9.14 2.85
CA ALA A 115 6.51 -8.30 2.69
C ALA A 115 6.14 -6.82 2.51
N ALA A 116 5.09 -6.50 1.73
CA ALA A 116 4.60 -5.14 1.60
C ALA A 116 4.16 -4.52 2.93
N VAL A 117 3.44 -5.28 3.76
CA VAL A 117 3.04 -4.82 5.11
C VAL A 117 4.27 -4.54 5.98
N LEU A 118 5.28 -5.41 5.95
CA LEU A 118 6.52 -5.20 6.72
C LEU A 118 7.30 -3.97 6.22
N LEU A 119 7.43 -3.80 4.91
CA LEU A 119 8.07 -2.63 4.30
C LEU A 119 7.34 -1.33 4.67
N PHE A 120 6.01 -1.34 4.63
CA PHE A 120 5.19 -0.21 5.04
C PHE A 120 5.38 0.10 6.53
N ALA A 121 5.29 -0.90 7.41
CA ALA A 121 5.46 -0.74 8.85
C ALA A 121 6.84 -0.14 9.18
N TYR A 122 7.90 -0.65 8.57
CA TYR A 122 9.25 -0.12 8.69
C TYR A 122 9.36 1.33 8.20
N ALA A 123 8.74 1.65 7.06
CA ALA A 123 8.72 3.00 6.52
C ALA A 123 8.00 3.98 7.46
N MET A 124 6.87 3.56 8.03
CA MET A 124 6.04 4.37 8.94
C MET A 124 6.69 4.57 10.31
N GLN A 125 7.39 3.58 10.87
CA GLN A 125 8.15 3.75 12.11
C GLN A 125 9.13 4.93 12.04
N ARG A 126 9.68 5.23 10.85
CA ARG A 126 10.58 6.37 10.62
C ARG A 126 9.86 7.72 10.45
N ARG A 127 8.54 7.71 10.29
CA ARG A 127 7.70 8.91 10.08
C ARG A 127 6.80 9.23 11.28
N VAL A 128 6.48 8.23 12.11
CA VAL A 128 5.74 8.42 13.37
C VAL A 128 6.66 9.08 14.39
N VAL A 129 6.50 10.39 14.55
CA VAL A 129 7.29 11.22 15.46
C VAL A 129 6.39 12.12 16.29
N THR A 130 6.81 12.48 17.49
CA THR A 130 6.04 13.40 18.34
C THR A 130 6.10 14.83 17.80
N ASN A 131 5.07 15.63 18.12
CA ASN A 131 5.02 17.04 17.76
C ASN A 131 6.23 17.82 18.32
N GLU A 132 6.68 17.51 19.54
CA GLU A 132 7.86 18.14 20.14
C GLU A 132 9.13 17.94 19.32
N MET A 133 9.35 16.75 18.79
CA MET A 133 10.50 16.47 17.94
C MET A 133 10.43 17.25 16.62
N LEU A 134 9.24 17.39 16.03
CA LEU A 134 9.03 18.22 14.84
C LEU A 134 9.35 19.70 15.10
N TRP A 135 8.91 20.24 16.24
CA TRP A 135 9.23 21.61 16.66
C TRP A 135 10.73 21.81 16.85
N LYS A 136 11.41 20.87 17.51
CA LYS A 136 12.86 20.91 17.71
C LYS A 136 13.62 20.91 16.37
N LEU A 137 13.22 20.06 15.43
CA LEU A 137 13.80 19.99 14.08
C LEU A 137 13.57 21.28 13.28
N ARG A 138 12.42 21.96 13.45
CA ARG A 138 12.15 23.27 12.82
C ARG A 138 13.05 24.36 13.38
N LYS A 139 13.12 24.51 14.72
CA LYS A 139 14.01 25.48 15.38
C LYS A 139 15.48 25.29 14.99
N MET A 140 15.95 24.05 14.92
CA MET A 140 17.32 23.74 14.48
C MET A 140 17.60 24.19 13.05
N ARG A 141 16.61 24.16 12.15
CA ARG A 141 16.75 24.65 10.77
C ARG A 141 16.81 26.15 10.71
N GLU A 142 15.91 26.83 11.42
CA GLU A 142 15.87 28.29 11.51
C GLU A 142 17.21 28.84 12.05
N ALA A 143 17.74 28.23 13.12
CA ALA A 143 19.04 28.60 13.66
C ALA A 143 20.20 28.40 12.66
N ARG A 144 20.16 27.31 11.87
CA ARG A 144 21.18 27.03 10.85
C ARG A 144 21.10 27.97 9.66
N GLN A 145 19.91 28.42 9.28
CA GLN A 145 19.72 29.42 8.23
C GLN A 145 20.24 30.79 8.68
N ASN A 146 19.90 31.22 9.90
CA ASN A 146 20.34 32.50 10.43
C ASN A 146 21.87 32.60 10.62
N HIS A 147 22.56 31.50 10.91
CA HIS A 147 24.03 31.47 10.98
C HIS A 147 24.72 31.35 9.62
N GLY A 148 24.03 30.93 8.56
CA GLY A 148 24.59 30.89 7.21
C GLY A 148 24.60 32.26 6.50
N ASP A 149 23.80 33.21 6.99
CA ASP A 149 23.65 34.56 6.43
C ASP A 149 24.57 35.61 7.09
N THR A 150 25.38 35.25 8.09
CA THR A 150 26.44 36.15 8.59
C THR A 150 27.55 36.20 7.56
N PRO A 151 27.86 37.36 6.94
CA PRO A 151 28.99 37.48 6.01
C PRO A 151 30.27 37.04 6.74
N GLU A 152 31.10 36.21 6.11
CA GLU A 152 32.47 36.02 6.60
C GLU A 152 33.22 37.33 6.38
N ASP A 153 33.52 38.01 7.50
CA ASP A 153 34.27 39.27 7.59
C ASP A 153 35.69 39.19 6.99
#